data_AF-A0A9Q6LVZ0-F1
#
_entry.id   AF-A0A9Q6LVZ0-F1
#
_cell.length_a   1.000
_cell.length_b   1.000
_cell.length_c   1.000
_cell.angle_alpha   90.00
_cell.angle_beta   90.00
_cell.angle_gamma   90.00
#
_symmetry.space_group_name_H-M   'P 1'
#
loop_
_entity.id
_entity.type
_entity.pdbx_description
1 polymer ?
#
loop_
_entity_poly.entity_id
_entity_poly.type
_entity_poly.pdbx_seq_one_letter_code
_entity_poly.pdbx_strand_id
1 'polypeptide(L)'
;MDDTERYAYGHSAKGKRCYAEKPGKKSIRINFIGGLRGKQFMAPMMVEGYCNANVCQAYIDQCLIPCLSPGETVIMDNASFHKSKGVKEAIEDAGCHLLFLPPYSPDLNPIEHVWSPLKNRVRMKLDQDEINLETALSQVMKSMRKRRYLGRYFAHPMMQNRRAKRDDYKPSAVRVTQRYVP
;
A
#
# COMPACT_ATOMS: atom_id res chain seq x y z
N MET A 1 -18.42 -8.99 6.06
CA MET A 1 -16.95 -8.96 5.91
C MET A 1 -16.40 -8.33 7.16
N ASP A 2 -15.56 -9.05 7.90
CA ASP A 2 -15.04 -8.64 9.20
C ASP A 2 -14.31 -7.32 9.11
N ASP A 3 -14.87 -6.33 9.79
CA ASP A 3 -14.28 -5.03 10.03
C ASP A 3 -13.42 -5.15 11.29
N THR A 4 -12.26 -5.79 11.15
CA THR A 4 -11.26 -5.96 12.23
C THR A 4 -10.56 -4.66 12.63
N GLU A 5 -10.96 -3.50 12.08
CA GLU A 5 -10.20 -2.25 12.16
C GLU A 5 -10.57 -1.35 13.36
N ARG A 6 -11.66 -1.68 14.09
CA ARG A 6 -12.01 -1.12 15.42
C ARG A 6 -12.13 -2.20 16.49
N TYR A 7 -11.02 -2.62 17.08
CA TYR A 7 -11.05 -3.04 18.47
C TYR A 7 -10.80 -1.80 19.32
N ALA A 8 -11.88 -1.08 19.68
CA ALA A 8 -11.77 -0.16 20.80
C ALA A 8 -11.45 -1.02 22.03
N TYR A 9 -10.29 -0.81 22.65
CA TYR A 9 -10.02 -1.43 23.93
C TYR A 9 -11.05 -0.89 24.92
N GLY A 10 -11.86 -1.79 25.46
CA GLY A 10 -12.87 -1.47 26.47
C GLY A 10 -12.44 -2.02 27.81
N HIS A 11 -12.63 -1.24 28.87
CA HIS A 11 -12.39 -1.70 30.24
C HIS A 11 -13.71 -1.85 30.98
N SER A 12 -13.94 -3.03 31.55
CA SER A 12 -15.07 -3.32 32.44
C SER A 12 -14.61 -4.18 33.61
N ALA A 13 -15.35 -4.12 34.73
CA ALA A 13 -15.10 -5.00 35.85
C ALA A 13 -15.19 -6.48 35.44
N LYS A 14 -14.41 -7.33 36.11
CA LYS A 14 -14.36 -8.78 35.85
C LYS A 14 -15.77 -9.39 35.89
N GLY A 15 -16.17 -10.06 34.80
CA GLY A 15 -17.50 -10.67 34.65
C GLY A 15 -18.60 -9.73 34.13
N LYS A 16 -18.30 -8.45 33.85
CA LYS A 16 -19.25 -7.50 33.24
C LYS A 16 -18.93 -7.29 31.77
N ARG A 17 -19.96 -7.25 30.91
CA ARG A 17 -19.82 -6.91 29.49
C ARG A 17 -19.44 -5.44 29.33
N CYS A 18 -18.48 -5.17 28.44
CA CYS A 18 -18.17 -3.81 27.99
C CYS A 18 -18.99 -3.53 26.73
N TYR A 19 -19.91 -2.57 26.80
CA TYR A 19 -20.68 -2.13 25.64
C TYR A 19 -19.97 -0.97 24.96
N ALA A 20 -19.99 -0.94 23.64
CA ALA A 20 -19.48 0.16 22.84
C ALA A 20 -20.42 0.42 21.66
N GLU A 21 -20.65 1.69 21.34
CA GLU A 21 -21.42 2.08 20.17
C GLU A 21 -20.55 1.97 18.92
N LYS A 22 -21.07 1.28 17.89
CA LYS A 22 -20.44 1.23 16.57
C LYS A 22 -21.22 2.14 15.62
N PRO A 23 -20.58 3.11 14.96
CA PRO A 23 -21.24 3.94 13.96
C PRO A 23 -21.77 3.06 12.82
N GLY A 24 -23.08 3.07 12.60
CA GLY A 24 -23.75 2.32 11.52
C GLY A 24 -23.68 3.02 10.15
N LYS A 25 -22.59 3.74 9.85
CA LYS A 25 -22.45 4.47 8.57
C LYS A 25 -22.07 3.51 7.44
N LYS A 26 -22.65 3.71 6.25
CA LYS A 26 -22.13 3.07 5.01
C LYS A 26 -20.68 3.54 4.82
N SER A 27 -19.73 2.63 4.99
CA SER A 27 -18.32 2.89 4.70
C SER A 27 -18.12 2.84 3.18
N ILE A 28 -17.59 3.91 2.61
CA ILE A 28 -17.10 3.92 1.23
C ILE A 28 -15.79 3.12 1.20
N ARG A 29 -15.64 2.22 0.23
CA ARG A 29 -14.39 1.47 0.06
C ARG A 29 -13.44 2.28 -0.81
N ILE A 30 -12.28 2.66 -0.28
CA ILE A 30 -11.21 3.29 -1.09
C ILE A 30 -10.03 2.33 -1.20
N ASN A 31 -9.63 2.02 -2.44
CA ASN A 31 -8.38 1.32 -2.73
C ASN A 31 -7.30 2.36 -2.96
N PHE A 32 -6.17 2.15 -2.30
CA PHE A 32 -4.97 2.94 -2.51
C PHE A 32 -3.89 2.04 -3.11
N ILE A 33 -3.41 2.43 -4.30
CA ILE A 33 -2.43 1.69 -5.09
C ILE A 33 -1.18 2.54 -5.21
N GLY A 34 -0.01 1.92 -5.15
CA GLY A 34 1.24 2.63 -5.27
C GLY A 34 2.43 1.74 -5.58
N GLY A 35 3.49 2.39 -6.05
CA GLY A 35 4.80 1.80 -6.29
C GLY A 35 5.80 2.20 -5.22
N LEU A 36 6.77 1.32 -4.96
CA LEU A 36 7.93 1.62 -4.14
C LEU A 36 9.20 1.34 -4.95
N ARG A 37 9.96 2.39 -5.24
CA ARG A 37 11.31 2.31 -5.83
C ARG A 37 12.32 2.68 -4.77
N GLY A 38 13.25 1.79 -4.46
CA GLY A 38 14.17 2.09 -3.37
C GLY A 38 13.42 2.27 -2.04
N LYS A 39 13.66 3.41 -1.39
CA LYS A 39 12.93 3.90 -0.21
C LYS A 39 11.94 5.01 -0.56
N GLN A 40 11.51 5.12 -1.82
CA GLN A 40 10.66 6.20 -2.31
C GLN A 40 9.33 5.63 -2.82
N PHE A 41 8.25 6.04 -2.17
CA PHE A 41 6.90 5.76 -2.64
C PHE A 41 6.59 6.64 -3.86
N MET A 42 5.94 6.07 -4.87
CA MET A 42 5.68 6.68 -6.17
C MET A 42 4.34 6.22 -6.74
N ALA A 43 3.91 6.87 -7.83
CA ALA A 43 2.70 6.54 -8.58
C ALA A 43 1.49 6.22 -7.68
N PRO A 44 1.09 7.10 -6.72
CA PRO A 44 -0.13 6.89 -5.95
C PRO A 44 -1.37 6.99 -6.84
N MET A 45 -2.33 6.07 -6.68
CA MET A 45 -3.67 6.18 -7.23
C MET A 45 -4.71 5.81 -6.17
N MET A 46 -5.80 6.58 -6.12
CA MET A 46 -6.96 6.31 -5.27
C MET A 46 -8.17 5.98 -6.14
N VAL A 47 -8.87 4.90 -5.81
CA VAL A 47 -10.09 4.49 -6.52
C VAL A 47 -11.13 4.03 -5.53
N GLU A 48 -12.32 4.62 -5.62
CA GLU A 48 -13.51 4.18 -4.89
C GLU A 48 -14.04 2.85 -5.47
N GLY A 49 -14.45 1.93 -4.60
CA GLY A 49 -15.10 0.67 -4.97
C GLY A 49 -14.16 -0.54 -4.93
N TYR A 50 -14.27 -1.42 -5.93
CA TYR A 50 -13.46 -2.63 -6.02
C TYR A 50 -12.29 -2.43 -6.97
N CYS A 51 -11.11 -2.89 -6.58
CA CYS A 51 -10.02 -3.02 -7.54
C CYS A 51 -10.18 -4.32 -8.34
N ASN A 52 -10.27 -4.18 -9.66
CA ASN A 52 -10.38 -5.27 -10.63
C ASN A 52 -9.28 -5.12 -11.70
N ALA A 53 -9.26 -6.03 -12.68
CA ALA A 53 -8.26 -6.01 -13.75
C ALA A 53 -8.24 -4.67 -14.53
N ASN A 54 -9.39 -4.02 -14.73
CA ASN A 54 -9.46 -2.75 -15.46
C ASN A 54 -8.85 -1.60 -14.65
N VAL A 55 -9.11 -1.56 -13.34
CA VAL A 55 -8.49 -0.59 -12.43
C VAL A 55 -6.98 -0.81 -12.36
N CYS A 56 -6.54 -2.07 -12.33
CA CYS A 56 -5.12 -2.42 -12.39
C CYS A 56 -4.48 -1.96 -13.71
N GLN A 57 -5.13 -2.20 -14.86
CA GLN A 57 -4.60 -1.75 -16.14
C GLN A 57 -4.49 -0.23 -16.20
N ALA A 58 -5.55 0.48 -15.80
CA ALA A 58 -5.55 1.95 -15.75
C ALA A 58 -4.44 2.50 -14.83
N TYR A 59 -4.19 1.83 -13.71
CA TYR A 59 -3.06 2.16 -12.83
C TYR A 59 -1.72 2.05 -13.55
N ILE A 60 -1.48 0.93 -14.23
CA ILE A 60 -0.23 0.67 -14.94
C ILE A 60 -0.01 1.74 -16.01
N ASP A 61 -1.01 1.98 -16.85
CA ASP A 61 -0.90 2.87 -18.00
C ASP A 61 -0.78 4.34 -17.60
N GLN A 62 -1.61 4.80 -16.66
CA GLN A 62 -1.77 6.22 -16.36
C GLN A 62 -0.87 6.71 -15.22
N CYS A 63 -0.49 5.82 -14.29
CA CYS A 63 0.23 6.19 -13.08
C CYS A 63 1.65 5.60 -13.04
N LEU A 64 1.78 4.30 -13.29
CA LEU A 64 3.06 3.61 -13.11
C LEU A 64 4.03 3.88 -14.26
N ILE A 65 3.65 3.55 -15.49
CA ILE A 65 4.51 3.67 -16.68
C ILE A 65 5.12 5.07 -16.84
N PRO A 66 4.39 6.19 -16.64
CA PRO A 66 4.98 7.52 -16.71
C PRO A 66 6.10 7.79 -15.69
N CYS A 67 6.19 6.99 -14.63
CA CYS A 67 7.22 7.09 -13.59
C CYS A 67 8.41 6.13 -13.80
N LEU A 68 8.33 5.24 -14.80
CA LEU A 68 9.34 4.23 -15.09
C LEU A 68 10.40 4.73 -16.06
N SER A 69 11.55 4.07 -16.05
CA SER A 69 12.60 4.21 -17.05
C SER A 69 12.90 2.87 -17.71
N PRO A 70 13.21 2.82 -19.01
CA PRO A 70 13.58 1.58 -19.68
C PRO A 70 14.69 0.82 -18.93
N GLY A 71 14.54 -0.50 -18.83
CA GLY A 71 15.41 -1.40 -18.07
C GLY A 71 15.04 -1.56 -16.59
N GLU A 72 14.08 -0.80 -16.06
CA GLU A 72 13.56 -1.02 -14.71
C GLU A 72 12.75 -2.33 -14.63
N THR A 73 12.68 -2.91 -13.44
CA THR A 73 11.92 -4.14 -13.19
C THR A 73 10.74 -3.86 -12.27
N VAL A 74 9.53 -4.01 -12.78
CA VAL A 74 8.30 -3.97 -12.00
C VAL A 74 8.10 -5.32 -11.33
N ILE A 75 7.93 -5.31 -10.01
CA ILE A 75 7.68 -6.51 -9.22
C ILE A 75 6.31 -6.39 -8.57
N MET A 76 5.40 -7.29 -8.92
CA MET A 76 4.02 -7.30 -8.43
C MET A 76 3.76 -8.53 -7.55
N ASP A 77 2.79 -8.43 -6.63
CA ASP A 77 2.27 -9.60 -5.95
C ASP A 77 1.50 -10.53 -6.93
N ASN A 78 1.21 -11.74 -6.49
CA ASN A 78 0.66 -12.79 -7.36
C ASN A 78 -0.88 -12.75 -7.52
N ALA A 79 -1.53 -11.62 -7.21
CA ALA A 79 -2.97 -11.51 -7.31
C ALA A 79 -3.48 -11.74 -8.74
N SER A 80 -4.66 -12.38 -8.89
CA SER A 80 -5.19 -12.80 -10.18
C SER A 80 -5.41 -11.65 -11.16
N PHE A 81 -5.85 -10.50 -10.67
CA PHE A 81 -6.09 -9.29 -11.48
C PHE A 81 -4.81 -8.56 -11.92
N HIS A 82 -3.63 -8.92 -11.39
CA HIS A 82 -2.35 -8.41 -11.89
C HIS A 82 -1.85 -9.17 -13.13
N LYS A 83 -2.45 -10.32 -13.46
CA LYS A 83 -2.00 -11.22 -14.53
C LYS A 83 -2.74 -11.02 -15.84
N SER A 84 -3.39 -9.88 -16.05
CA SER A 84 -3.98 -9.58 -17.35
C SER A 84 -2.87 -9.48 -18.41
N LYS A 85 -3.17 -9.93 -19.63
CA LYS A 85 -2.21 -9.87 -20.75
C LYS A 85 -1.74 -8.44 -21.01
N GLY A 86 -2.65 -7.46 -20.92
CA GLY A 86 -2.35 -6.05 -21.13
C GLY A 86 -1.37 -5.44 -20.12
N VAL A 87 -1.31 -5.93 -18.87
CA VAL A 87 -0.35 -5.41 -17.87
C VAL A 87 1.07 -5.77 -18.27
N LYS A 88 1.27 -7.01 -18.72
CA LYS A 88 2.58 -7.47 -19.18
C LYS A 88 3.03 -6.71 -20.43
N GLU A 89 2.16 -6.63 -21.43
CA GLU A 89 2.45 -5.93 -22.70
C GLU A 89 2.80 -4.46 -22.45
N ALA A 90 1.99 -3.73 -21.67
CA ALA A 90 2.24 -2.32 -21.39
C ALA A 90 3.59 -2.07 -20.68
N ILE A 91 4.00 -2.94 -19.76
CA ILE A 91 5.28 -2.82 -19.06
C ILE A 91 6.45 -3.16 -20.01
N GLU A 92 6.32 -4.20 -20.83
CA GLU A 92 7.36 -4.59 -21.78
C GLU A 92 7.52 -3.56 -22.92
N ASP A 93 6.42 -2.97 -23.40
CA ASP A 93 6.41 -1.90 -24.40
C ASP A 93 7.07 -0.62 -23.88
N ALA A 94 7.00 -0.36 -22.57
CA ALA A 94 7.75 0.70 -21.91
C ALA A 94 9.25 0.39 -21.73
N GLY A 95 9.72 -0.74 -22.28
CA GLY A 95 11.11 -1.22 -22.17
C GLY A 95 11.46 -1.72 -20.78
N CYS A 96 10.48 -2.05 -19.95
CA CYS A 96 10.67 -2.54 -18.58
C CYS A 96 10.43 -4.05 -18.49
N HIS A 97 10.80 -4.65 -17.35
CA HIS A 97 10.57 -6.07 -17.08
C HIS A 97 9.49 -6.26 -16.02
N LEU A 98 8.63 -7.27 -16.18
CA LEU A 98 7.64 -7.66 -15.18
C LEU A 98 8.04 -8.96 -14.48
N LEU A 99 8.03 -8.95 -13.14
CA LEU A 99 8.20 -10.14 -12.30
C LEU A 99 7.06 -10.26 -11.29
N PHE A 100 6.58 -11.48 -11.09
CA PHE A 100 5.61 -11.78 -10.03
C PHE A 100 6.30 -12.45 -8.84
N LEU A 101 5.90 -12.08 -7.63
CA LEU A 101 6.29 -12.77 -6.43
C LEU A 101 5.67 -14.18 -6.35
N PRO A 102 6.30 -15.13 -5.64
CA PRO A 102 5.67 -16.40 -5.33
C PRO A 102 4.34 -16.21 -4.58
N PRO A 103 3.37 -17.13 -4.73
CA PRO A 103 2.13 -17.09 -3.96
C PRO A 103 2.38 -16.94 -2.45
N TYR A 104 1.51 -16.21 -1.76
CA TYR A 104 1.53 -16.04 -0.30
C TYR A 104 2.87 -15.58 0.29
N SER A 105 3.65 -14.79 -0.45
CA SER A 105 4.95 -14.26 -0.01
C SER A 105 4.93 -12.74 0.24
N PRO A 106 4.04 -12.22 1.12
CA PRO A 106 3.96 -10.78 1.40
C PRO A 106 5.22 -10.25 2.10
N ASP A 107 5.96 -11.11 2.79
CA ASP A 107 7.26 -10.82 3.42
C ASP A 107 8.34 -10.46 2.40
N LEU A 108 8.22 -10.94 1.16
CA LEU A 108 9.11 -10.57 0.05
C LEU A 108 8.74 -9.25 -0.62
N ASN A 109 7.73 -8.54 -0.09
CA ASN A 109 7.22 -7.31 -0.67
C ASN A 109 7.37 -6.10 0.28
N PRO A 110 8.47 -5.34 0.17
CA PRO A 110 8.79 -4.28 1.13
C PRO A 110 7.75 -3.16 1.24
N ILE A 111 6.91 -2.97 0.22
CA ILE A 111 5.84 -1.97 0.26
C ILE A 111 4.77 -2.29 1.32
N GLU A 112 4.64 -3.56 1.75
CA GLU A 112 3.75 -3.94 2.85
C GLU A 112 4.08 -3.20 4.16
N HIS A 113 5.36 -2.90 4.38
CA HIS A 113 5.80 -2.13 5.54
C HIS A 113 5.47 -0.63 5.44
N VAL A 114 5.11 -0.13 4.26
CA VAL A 114 4.66 1.26 4.05
C VAL A 114 3.19 1.41 4.41
N TRP A 115 2.39 0.38 4.15
CA TRP A 115 0.95 0.44 4.34
C TRP A 115 0.53 0.61 5.78
N SER A 116 1.12 -0.14 6.73
CA SER A 116 0.71 -0.05 8.14
C SER A 116 0.92 1.37 8.73
N PRO A 117 2.09 2.01 8.60
CA PRO A 117 2.27 3.40 9.05
C PRO A 117 1.38 4.40 8.33
N LEU A 118 1.09 4.19 7.04
CA LEU A 118 0.20 5.05 6.27
C LEU A 118 -1.23 4.98 6.81
N LYS A 119 -1.79 3.77 6.95
CA LYS A 119 -3.14 3.58 7.49
C LYS A 119 -3.28 4.18 8.89
N ASN A 120 -2.29 4.00 9.75
CA ASN A 120 -2.29 4.57 11.09
C ASN A 120 -2.37 6.10 11.08
N ARG A 121 -1.60 6.77 10.19
CA ARG A 121 -1.63 8.24 10.08
C ARG A 121 -2.93 8.77 9.52
N VAL A 122 -3.46 8.10 8.50
CA VAL A 122 -4.76 8.46 7.90
C VAL A 122 -5.85 8.35 8.96
N ARG A 123 -5.86 7.26 9.73
CA ARG A 123 -6.77 7.07 10.85
C ARG A 123 -6.65 8.19 11.89
N MET A 124 -5.43 8.51 12.34
CA MET A 124 -5.23 9.60 13.30
C MET A 124 -5.78 10.92 12.77
N LYS A 125 -5.64 11.17 11.46
CA LYS A 125 -6.18 12.37 10.80
C LYS A 125 -7.69 12.39 10.75
N LEU A 126 -8.33 11.27 10.43
CA LEU A 126 -9.79 11.13 10.45
C LEU A 126 -10.38 11.24 11.87
N ASP A 127 -9.64 10.81 12.89
CA ASP A 127 -10.08 10.90 14.28
C ASP A 127 -9.91 12.34 14.85
N GLN A 128 -8.91 13.09 14.37
CA GLN A 128 -8.59 14.45 14.85
C GLN A 128 -9.34 15.55 14.12
N ASP A 129 -9.52 15.39 12.81
CA ASP A 129 -10.05 16.41 11.92
C ASP A 129 -11.38 15.89 11.33
N GLU A 130 -12.44 16.71 11.29
CA GLU A 130 -13.69 16.37 10.58
C GLU A 130 -13.52 16.45 9.05
N ILE A 131 -12.61 15.64 8.52
CA ILE A 131 -12.25 15.59 7.10
C ILE A 131 -12.61 14.24 6.52
N ASN A 132 -12.82 14.19 5.19
CA ASN A 132 -13.03 12.94 4.49
C ASN A 132 -11.71 12.18 4.25
N LEU A 133 -11.83 10.90 3.91
CA LEU A 133 -10.70 9.98 3.69
C LEU A 133 -9.73 10.45 2.60
N GLU A 134 -10.25 11.01 1.52
CA GLU A 134 -9.44 11.57 0.42
C GLU A 134 -8.54 12.72 0.91
N THR A 135 -9.12 13.64 1.69
CA THR A 135 -8.40 14.78 2.28
C THR A 135 -7.34 14.29 3.27
N ALA A 136 -7.70 13.35 4.15
CA ALA A 136 -6.76 12.76 5.10
C ALA A 136 -5.57 12.09 4.39
N LEU A 137 -5.84 11.27 3.36
CA LEU A 137 -4.81 10.63 2.54
C LEU A 137 -3.92 11.67 1.84
N SER A 138 -4.51 12.68 1.20
CA SER A 138 -3.76 13.75 0.52
C SER A 138 -2.81 14.49 1.48
N GLN A 139 -3.29 14.83 2.68
CA GLN A 139 -2.46 15.45 3.72
C GLN A 139 -1.33 14.53 4.21
N VAL A 140 -1.64 13.26 4.48
CA VAL A 140 -0.65 12.26 4.90
C VAL A 140 0.43 12.09 3.83
N MET A 141 0.03 11.99 2.55
CA MET A 141 0.96 11.86 1.42
C MET A 141 1.87 13.09 1.26
N LYS A 142 1.32 14.30 1.39
CA LYS A 142 2.12 15.54 1.41
C LYS A 142 3.13 15.54 2.58
N SER A 143 2.74 15.02 3.75
CA SER A 143 3.63 14.92 4.91
C SER A 143 4.73 13.85 4.73
N MET A 144 4.42 12.75 4.04
CA MET A 144 5.38 11.67 3.75
C MET A 144 6.47 12.11 2.79
N ARG A 145 6.17 12.97 1.80
CA ARG A 145 7.19 13.57 0.91
C ARG A 145 8.20 14.45 1.65
N LYS A 146 7.80 15.10 2.75
CA LYS A 146 8.66 16.03 3.53
C LYS A 146 9.58 15.35 4.53
N ARG A 147 9.28 14.13 4.98
CA ARG A 147 10.12 13.38 5.93
C ARG A 147 10.81 12.23 5.21
N ARG A 148 12.12 12.06 5.40
CA ARG A 148 12.89 10.84 5.07
C ARG A 148 12.45 9.63 5.94
N TYR A 149 11.15 9.39 6.08
CA TYR A 149 10.56 8.46 7.03
C TYR A 149 10.86 7.00 6.65
N LEU A 150 10.82 6.71 5.35
CA LEU A 150 11.24 5.41 4.80
C LEU A 150 12.71 5.14 5.13
N GLY A 151 13.57 6.17 5.09
CA GLY A 151 14.98 6.10 5.51
C GLY A 151 15.19 5.50 6.90
N ARG A 152 14.39 5.93 7.90
CA ARG A 152 14.50 5.49 9.30
C ARG A 152 13.81 4.14 9.57
N TYR A 153 12.67 3.86 8.93
CA TYR A 153 12.00 2.54 9.06
C TYR A 153 12.88 1.41 8.52
N PHE A 154 13.49 1.60 7.35
CA PHE A 154 14.45 0.64 6.79
C PHE A 154 15.81 0.65 7.50
N ALA A 155 16.06 1.55 8.47
CA ALA A 155 17.27 1.57 9.29
C ALA A 155 17.06 0.96 10.69
N HIS A 156 15.82 0.69 11.09
CA HIS A 156 15.49 0.19 12.43
C HIS A 156 16.03 -1.25 12.66
N PRO A 157 16.66 -1.57 13.81
CA PRO A 157 17.26 -2.89 14.06
C PRO A 157 16.31 -4.08 13.93
N MET A 158 15.02 -3.93 14.30
CA MET A 158 14.00 -4.97 14.08
C MET A 158 13.75 -5.31 12.59
N MET A 159 14.10 -4.40 11.67
CA MET A 159 14.02 -4.61 10.21
C MET A 159 15.36 -5.12 9.64
N GLN A 160 16.44 -5.09 10.43
CA GLN A 160 17.75 -5.65 10.06
C GLN A 160 17.88 -7.14 10.43
N ASN A 161 16.91 -7.69 11.16
CA ASN A 161 16.92 -9.04 11.70
C ASN A 161 15.95 -9.98 10.99
N ARG A 162 16.10 -10.10 9.66
CA ARG A 162 15.84 -11.35 8.92
C ARG A 162 16.94 -11.45 7.87
N ARG A 163 17.83 -12.44 8.04
CA ARG A 163 18.88 -12.83 7.09
C ARG A 163 18.26 -13.28 5.76
N ALA A 164 17.76 -12.35 4.96
CA ALA A 164 17.58 -12.53 3.53
C ALA A 164 18.41 -11.42 2.87
N LYS A 165 19.65 -11.80 2.55
CA LYS A 165 20.58 -11.17 1.60
C LYS A 165 20.49 -9.64 1.46
N ARG A 166 21.41 -8.96 2.15
CA ARG A 166 21.74 -7.55 1.92
C ARG A 166 22.24 -7.26 0.49
N ASP A 167 22.51 -8.28 -0.33
CA ASP A 167 23.31 -8.12 -1.57
C ASP A 167 22.53 -8.22 -2.90
N ASP A 168 21.21 -8.49 -2.90
CA ASP A 168 20.42 -8.62 -4.14
C ASP A 168 19.46 -7.44 -4.41
N TYR A 169 19.61 -6.32 -3.69
CA TYR A 169 18.72 -5.16 -3.83
C TYR A 169 19.06 -4.34 -5.08
N LYS A 170 18.35 -4.58 -6.19
CA LYS A 170 18.43 -3.71 -7.38
C LYS A 170 17.68 -2.39 -7.11
N PRO A 171 18.37 -1.24 -7.07
CA PRO A 171 17.73 0.07 -6.84
C PRO A 171 16.69 0.45 -7.91
N SER A 172 16.76 -0.19 -9.09
CA SER A 172 15.88 0.00 -10.24
C SER A 172 14.58 -0.80 -10.19
N ALA A 173 14.33 -1.60 -9.15
CA ALA A 173 13.11 -2.37 -9.04
C ALA A 173 11.96 -1.53 -8.44
N VAL A 174 10.80 -1.55 -9.08
CA VAL A 174 9.57 -0.89 -8.62
C VAL A 174 8.58 -1.94 -8.13
N ARG A 175 8.28 -1.90 -6.82
CA ARG A 175 7.37 -2.86 -6.17
C ARG A 175 5.97 -2.28 -6.13
N VAL A 176 4.99 -2.97 -6.71
CA VAL A 176 3.61 -2.48 -6.78
C VAL A 176 2.71 -3.35 -5.93
N THR A 177 1.89 -2.71 -5.11
CA THR A 177 0.87 -3.37 -4.30
C THR A 177 -0.29 -2.43 -4.05
N GLN A 178 -1.40 -2.99 -3.62
CA GLN A 178 -2.61 -2.26 -3.28
C GLN A 178 -3.07 -2.62 -1.88
N ARG A 179 -3.67 -1.65 -1.19
CA ARG A 179 -4.34 -1.87 0.09
C ARG A 179 -5.65 -1.12 0.14
N TYR A 180 -6.61 -1.75 0.79
CA TYR A 180 -7.79 -1.08 1.30
C TYR A 180 -7.38 -0.10 2.42
N VAL A 181 -7.88 1.14 2.33
CA VAL A 181 -7.80 2.12 3.40
C VAL A 181 -9.24 2.38 3.88
N PRO A 182 -9.56 2.09 5.16
CA PRO A 182 -10.86 2.39 5.75
C PRO A 182 -11.11 3.88 5.98
#